data_AF-A0A382XTL7-F1
#
_entry.id   AF-A0A382XTL7-F1
#
_cell.length_a   1.000
_cell.length_b   1.000
_cell.length_c   1.000
_cell.angle_alpha   90.00
_cell.angle_beta   90.00
_cell.angle_gamma   90.00
#
_symmetry.space_group_name_H-M   'P 1'
#
loop_
_entity.id
_entity.type
_entity.pdbx_description
1 polymer ?
#
loop_
_entity_poly.entity_id
_entity_poly.type
_entity_poly.pdbx_seq_one_letter_code
_entity_poly.pdbx_strand_id
1 'polypeptide(L)' 'MAVQIDTTRQVNINQASLIIQRAIARKRPTMLWGAPGIGKSDLIRQIGEVLGRKVIDIRLPLWEPTDMKGI' A
#
# COMPACT_ATOMS: atom_id res chain seq x y z
N MET A 1 -9.74 22.13 -6.04
CA MET A 1 -8.91 21.81 -7.22
C MET A 1 -9.19 20.37 -7.61
N ALA A 2 -9.68 20.12 -8.82
CA ALA A 2 -9.97 18.77 -9.29
C ALA A 2 -8.65 18.05 -9.58
N VAL A 3 -8.38 16.95 -8.86
CA VAL A 3 -7.24 16.09 -9.17
C VAL A 3 -7.56 15.43 -10.52
N GLN A 4 -6.83 15.83 -11.57
CA GLN A 4 -6.87 15.15 -12.86
C GLN A 4 -6.32 13.73 -12.65
N ILE A 5 -7.17 12.73 -12.81
CA ILE A 5 -6.78 11.32 -12.73
C ILE A 5 -6.64 10.83 -14.16
N ASP A 6 -5.41 10.87 -14.68
CA ASP A 6 -5.06 10.21 -15.93
C ASP A 6 -5.35 8.70 -15.81
N THR A 7 -5.76 8.07 -16.90
CA THR A 7 -6.03 6.62 -17.00
C THR A 7 -4.79 5.77 -16.73
N THR A 8 -3.61 6.38 -16.77
CA THR A 8 -2.35 5.76 -16.35
C THR A 8 -2.34 5.60 -14.82
N ARG A 9 -2.16 4.37 -14.33
CA ARG A 9 -2.04 4.10 -12.87
C ARG A 9 -0.69 4.52 -12.28
N GLN A 10 0.11 5.28 -13.02
CA GLN A 10 1.37 5.82 -12.55
C GLN A 10 1.08 7.08 -11.74
N VAL A 11 1.36 7.00 -10.45
CA VAL A 11 1.06 8.07 -9.50
C VAL A 11 2.30 8.39 -8.68
N ASN A 12 2.43 9.65 -8.27
CA ASN A 12 3.44 10.02 -7.28
C ASN A 12 3.05 9.52 -5.88
N ILE A 13 3.96 9.62 -4.92
CA ILE A 13 3.75 9.07 -3.58
C ILE A 13 2.59 9.75 -2.82
N ASN A 14 2.39 11.05 -3.04
CA ASN A 14 1.32 11.82 -2.41
C ASN A 14 -0.05 11.41 -2.94
N GLN A 15 -0.16 11.20 -4.25
CA GLN A 15 -1.36 10.67 -4.91
C GLN A 15 -1.62 9.22 -4.47
N ALA A 16 -0.57 8.39 -4.35
CA ALA A 16 -0.69 7.03 -3.85
C ALA A 16 -1.30 6.99 -2.45
N SER A 17 -0.87 7.89 -1.55
CA SER A 17 -1.44 8.01 -0.20
C SER A 17 -2.96 8.21 -0.23
N LEU A 18 -3.43 9.19 -1.01
CA LEU A 18 -4.85 9.50 -1.14
C LEU A 18 -5.65 8.31 -1.72
N ILE A 19 -5.11 7.64 -2.74
CA ILE A 19 -5.77 6.49 -3.39
C ILE A 19 -5.87 5.32 -2.43
N ILE A 20 -4.80 5.01 -1.69
CA ILE A 20 -4.77 3.90 -0.73
C ILE A 20 -5.75 4.16 0.40
N GLN A 21 -5.79 5.37 0.97
CA GLN A 21 -6.75 5.72 2.01
C GLN A 21 -8.20 5.54 1.54
N ARG A 22 -8.53 5.98 0.31
CA ARG A 22 -9.86 5.76 -0.29
C ARG A 22 -10.16 4.28 -0.51
N ALA A 23 -9.18 3.49 -0.94
CA ALA A 23 -9.36 2.06 -1.15
C ALA A 23 -9.60 1.31 0.16
N ILE A 24 -8.87 1.66 1.23
CA ILE A 24 -9.07 1.13 2.58
C ILE A 24 -10.49 1.42 3.07
N ALA A 25 -10.97 2.66 2.90
CA ALA A 25 -12.35 3.04 3.28
C ALA A 25 -13.41 2.23 2.52
N ARG A 26 -13.11 1.82 1.27
CA ARG A 26 -13.97 0.97 0.45
C ARG A 26 -13.73 -0.53 0.63
N LYS A 27 -12.86 -0.93 1.57
CA LYS A 27 -12.44 -2.33 1.77
C LYS A 27 -11.94 -3.00 0.48
N ARG A 28 -11.28 -2.22 -0.39
CA ARG A 28 -10.73 -2.71 -1.66
C ARG A 28 -9.25 -3.04 -1.48
N PRO A 29 -8.81 -4.26 -1.83
CA PRO A 29 -7.39 -4.59 -1.84
C PRO A 29 -6.67 -3.80 -2.93
N THR A 30 -5.46 -3.33 -2.62
CA THR A 30 -4.62 -2.56 -3.54
C THR A 30 -3.19 -3.06 -3.53
N MET A 31 -2.52 -2.92 -4.66
CA MET A 31 -1.10 -3.23 -4.84
C MET A 31 -0.36 -1.92 -5.15
N LEU A 32 0.74 -1.67 -4.43
CA LEU A 32 1.65 -0.56 -4.69
C LEU A 32 2.98 -1.12 -5.22
N TRP A 33 3.38 -0.70 -6.41
CA TRP A 33 4.60 -1.16 -7.09
C TRP A 33 5.36 0.03 -7.67
N GLY A 34 6.67 -0.13 -7.87
CA GLY A 34 7.56 0.94 -8.38
C GLY A 34 9.02 0.71 -7.98
N ALA A 35 9.91 1.64 -8.32
CA ALA A 35 11.35 1.51 -8.07
C ALA A 35 11.70 1.33 -6.57
N PRO A 36 12.77 0.59 -6.24
CA PRO A 36 13.23 0.46 -4.85
C PRO A 36 13.61 1.82 -4.26
N GLY A 37 13.48 1.98 -2.94
CA GLY A 37 13.89 3.22 -2.24
C GLY A 37 12.91 4.41 -2.30
N ILE A 38 11.78 4.30 -3.00
CA ILE A 38 10.76 5.39 -3.08
C ILE A 38 10.00 5.63 -1.74
N GLY A 39 10.23 4.80 -0.71
CA GLY A 39 9.53 4.93 0.59
C GLY A 39 8.14 4.29 0.62
N LYS A 40 7.89 3.26 -0.21
CA LYS A 40 6.60 2.54 -0.25
C LYS A 40 6.18 1.98 1.11
N SER A 41 7.09 1.34 1.83
CA SER A 41 6.80 0.76 3.15
C SER A 41 6.53 1.83 4.19
N ASP A 42 7.26 2.94 4.15
CA ASP A 42 7.10 4.06 5.08
C ASP A 42 5.76 4.77 4.85
N LEU A 43 5.35 4.91 3.59
CA LEU A 43 4.01 5.40 3.25
C LEU A 43 2.92 4.54 3.91
N ILE A 44 3.01 3.20 3.84
CA ILE A 44 2.01 2.32 4.47
C ILE A 44 2.00 2.46 5.99
N ARG A 45 3.18 2.58 6.62
CA ARG A 45 3.28 2.83 8.07
C ARG A 45 2.61 4.14 8.47
N GLN A 46 2.91 5.22 7.76
CA GLN A 46 2.31 6.54 7.99
C GLN A 46 0.78 6.51 7.82
N ILE A 47 0.28 5.84 6.77
CA ILE A 47 -1.18 5.67 6.58
C ILE A 47 -1.79 4.90 7.76
N GLY A 48 -1.12 3.86 8.24
CA GLY A 48 -1.55 3.11 9.43
C GLY A 48 -1.67 3.99 10.67
N GLU A 49 -0.64 4.78 10.96
CA GLU A 49 -0.64 5.74 12.08
C GLU A 49 -1.78 6.76 11.97
N VAL A 50 -1.92 7.40 10.81
CA VAL A 50 -2.97 8.41 10.57
C VAL A 50 -4.38 7.83 10.70
N LEU A 51 -4.59 6.59 10.27
CA LEU A 51 -5.89 5.92 10.35
C LEU A 51 -6.11 5.19 11.68
N GLY A 52 -5.16 5.22 12.62
CA GLY A 52 -5.23 4.47 13.87
C GLY A 52 -5.31 2.95 13.65
N ARG A 53 -4.68 2.43 12.60
CA ARG A 53 -4.72 1.02 12.20
C ARG A 53 -3.39 0.32 12.46
N LYS A 54 -3.45 -0.89 13.00
CA LYS A 54 -2.29 -1.78 13.11
C LYS A 54 -1.81 -2.19 11.72
N VAL A 55 -0.55 -1.89 11.41
CA VAL A 55 0.14 -2.36 10.20
C VAL A 55 0.85 -3.66 10.51
N ILE A 56 0.61 -4.69 9.69
CA ILE A 56 1.29 -5.98 9.77
C ILE A 56 2.19 -6.07 8.55
N ASP A 57 3.51 -6.04 8.77
CA ASP A 57 4.53 -6.13 7.71
C ASP A 57 4.99 -7.58 7.58
N ILE A 58 4.64 -8.22 6.46
CA ILE A 58 5.01 -9.60 6.15
C ILE A 58 5.93 -9.57 4.92
N ARG A 59 7.17 -10.05 5.11
CA ARG A 59 8.17 -10.14 4.04
C ARG A 59 8.21 -11.57 3.48
N LEU A 60 7.48 -11.78 2.39
CA LEU A 60 7.35 -13.08 1.71
C LEU A 60 8.69 -13.78 1.37
N PRO A 61 9.79 -13.10 1.00
CA PRO A 61 11.05 -13.79 0.68
C PRO A 61 11.71 -14.49 1.88
N LEU A 62 11.24 -14.23 3.11
CA LEU A 62 11.73 -14.84 4.34
C LEU A 62 10.79 -15.94 4.86
N TRP A 63 9.74 -16.27 4.10
CA TRP A 63 8.75 -17.27 4.46
C TRP A 63 8.86 -18.43 3.49
N GLU A 64 8.98 -19.65 4.00
CA GLU A 64 8.90 -20.84 3.17
C GLU A 64 7.46 -20.92 2.63
N PRO A 65 7.25 -21.35 1.37
CA PRO A 65 5.91 -21.42 0.77
C PRO A 65 4.94 -22.35 1.53
N THR A 66 5.45 -23.17 2.45
CA THR A 66 4.71 -24.00 3.40
C THR A 66 4.04 -23.21 4.52
N ASP A 67 4.61 -22.07 4.93
CA ASP A 67 4.14 -21.27 6.08
C ASP A 67 2.80 -20.56 5.80
N MET A 68 2.49 -20.32 4.53
CA MET A 68 1.23 -19.69 4.11
C MET A 68 0.08 -20.69 3.87
N LYS A 69 0.36 -22.00 3.74
CA LYS A 69 -0.64 -23.01 3.41
C LYS A 69 -1.29 -23.68 4.62
N GLY A 70 -0.76 -23.50 5.83
CA GLY A 70 -1.36 -24.05 7.05
C GLY A 70 -1.53 -25.57 6.99
N ILE A 71 -0.46 -26.28 6.64
CA ILE A 71 -0.32 -27.71 6.99
C ILE A 71 0.43 -27.76 8.32
#